data_AF-A0A2G5IJ52-F1
#
_entry.id   AF-A0A2G5IJ52-F1
#
_cell.length_a   1.000
_cell.length_b   1.000
_cell.length_c   1.000
_cell.angle_alpha   90.00
_cell.angle_beta   90.00
_cell.angle_gamma   90.00
#
_symmetry.space_group_name_H-M   'P 1'
#
loop_
_entity.id
_entity.type
_entity.pdbx_description
1 polymer ?
#
loop_
_entity_poly.entity_id
_entity_poly.type
_entity_poly.pdbx_seq_one_letter_code
_entity_poly.pdbx_strand_id
1 'polypeptide(L)'
;MTTRRLTKGQTVVLGAAALVMVAVGAAGAIGTFSNVVSEFHRKATAIGVVAAGEGLTLILALTMLGLTMLGQPSPTWVRGGLWLAPLAACLTGLSLASSVTEAAVYGMTPLAMSGAAEGLGLIARRIVIYRTG
;
A
#
# COMPACT_ATOMS: atom_id res chain seq x y z
N MET A 1 22.66 -17.88 -18.01
CA MET A 1 21.91 -17.81 -16.74
C MET A 1 20.70 -18.73 -16.86
N THR A 2 20.60 -19.78 -16.05
CA THR A 2 19.46 -20.72 -16.06
C THR A 2 18.31 -20.11 -15.26
N THR A 3 17.20 -19.82 -15.92
CA THR A 3 16.01 -19.29 -15.25
C THR A 3 15.42 -20.33 -14.30
N ARG A 4 15.41 -20.06 -13.00
CA ARG A 4 14.81 -20.97 -12.01
C ARG A 4 13.28 -20.87 -12.10
N ARG A 5 12.60 -22.03 -12.06
CA ARG A 5 11.13 -22.08 -12.00
C ARG A 5 10.68 -22.15 -10.55
N LEU A 6 9.56 -21.48 -10.25
CA LEU A 6 8.90 -21.61 -8.95
C LEU A 6 8.20 -22.97 -8.86
N THR A 7 8.24 -23.58 -7.68
CA THR A 7 7.44 -24.77 -7.40
C THR A 7 5.96 -24.40 -7.28
N LYS A 8 5.05 -25.36 -7.49
CA LYS A 8 3.61 -25.12 -7.30
C LYS A 8 3.30 -24.56 -5.91
N GLY A 9 3.95 -25.10 -4.86
CA GLY A 9 3.79 -24.63 -3.49
C GLY A 9 4.24 -23.18 -3.30
N GLN A 10 5.39 -22.80 -3.87
CA GLN A 10 5.86 -21.41 -3.84
C GLN A 10 4.88 -20.47 -4.54
N THR A 11 4.41 -20.83 -5.73
CA THR A 11 3.42 -20.01 -6.46
C THR A 11 2.14 -19.81 -5.66
N VAL A 12 1.64 -20.85 -5.00
CA VAL A 12 0.44 -20.77 -4.15
C VAL A 12 0.67 -19.86 -2.95
N VAL A 13 1.78 -20.03 -2.22
CA VAL A 13 2.09 -19.22 -1.03
C VAL A 13 2.28 -17.74 -1.42
N LEU A 14 2.99 -17.46 -2.50
CA LEU A 14 3.21 -16.10 -3.00
C LEU A 14 1.90 -15.45 -3.46
N GLY A 15 1.05 -16.21 -4.15
CA GLY A 15 -0.28 -15.74 -4.57
C GLY A 15 -1.19 -15.45 -3.38
N ALA A 16 -1.19 -16.32 -2.36
CA ALA A 16 -1.96 -16.11 -1.13
C ALA A 16 -1.47 -14.89 -0.35
N ALA A 17 -0.15 -14.71 -0.23
CA ALA A 17 0.43 -13.52 0.40
C ALA A 17 0.03 -12.24 -0.34
N ALA A 18 0.10 -12.23 -1.67
CA ALA A 18 -0.32 -11.09 -2.48
C ALA A 18 -1.82 -10.78 -2.29
N LEU A 19 -2.67 -11.80 -2.23
CA LEU A 19 -4.10 -11.64 -1.98
C LEU A 19 -4.36 -11.00 -0.60
N VAL A 20 -3.68 -11.46 0.45
CA VAL A 20 -3.80 -10.87 1.79
C VAL A 20 -3.38 -9.41 1.79
N MET A 21 -2.28 -9.06 1.11
CA MET A 21 -1.81 -7.68 1.01
C MET A 21 -2.84 -6.78 0.31
N VAL A 22 -3.46 -7.25 -0.77
CA VAL A 22 -4.55 -6.52 -1.46
C VAL A 22 -5.76 -6.35 -0.54
N ALA A 23 -6.16 -7.41 0.17
CA ALA A 23 -7.31 -7.37 1.09
C ALA A 23 -7.07 -6.38 2.24
N VAL A 24 -5.88 -6.38 2.83
CA VAL A 24 -5.49 -5.46 3.91
C VAL A 24 -5.45 -4.01 3.41
N GLY A 25 -4.89 -3.77 2.22
CA GLY A 25 -4.89 -2.43 1.62
C GLY A 25 -6.31 -1.91 1.34
N ALA A 26 -7.18 -2.77 0.79
CA ALA A 26 -8.59 -2.42 0.56
C ALA A 26 -9.34 -2.11 1.86
N ALA A 27 -9.11 -2.92 2.91
CA ALA A 27 -9.69 -2.68 4.23
C ALA A 27 -9.22 -1.34 4.82
N GLY A 28 -7.93 -1.01 4.67
CA GLY A 28 -7.39 0.30 5.06
C GLY A 28 -8.08 1.47 4.35
N ALA A 29 -8.23 1.39 3.02
CA ALA A 29 -8.93 2.41 2.24
C ALA A 29 -10.41 2.59 2.65
N ILE A 30 -11.10 1.49 2.95
CA ILE A 30 -12.49 1.53 3.46
C ILE A 30 -12.54 2.16 4.86
N GLY A 31 -11.58 1.85 5.72
CA GLY A 31 -11.42 2.48 7.04
C GLY A 31 -11.23 3.99 6.93
N THR A 32 -10.27 4.44 6.11
CA THR A 32 -10.02 5.87 5.87
C THR A 32 -11.26 6.56 5.30
N PHE A 33 -11.96 5.94 4.34
CA PHE A 33 -13.21 6.49 3.81
C PHE A 33 -14.25 6.67 4.91
N SER A 34 -14.45 5.66 5.75
CA SER A 34 -15.46 5.66 6.80
C SER A 34 -15.18 6.75 7.84
N ASN A 35 -13.91 6.89 8.27
CA ASN A 35 -13.48 7.92 9.22
C ASN A 35 -13.68 9.35 8.67
N VAL A 36 -13.38 9.57 7.39
CA VAL A 36 -13.55 10.90 6.78
C VAL A 36 -15.04 11.22 6.54
N VAL A 37 -15.86 10.22 6.19
CA VAL A 37 -17.32 10.41 6.06
C VAL A 37 -17.97 10.69 7.40
N SER A 38 -17.59 9.98 8.46
CA SER A 38 -18.14 10.20 9.80
C SER A 38 -17.85 11.62 10.29
N GLU A 39 -16.69 12.18 9.95
CA GLU A 39 -16.33 13.53 10.41
C GLU A 39 -16.91 14.64 9.52
N PHE A 40 -16.75 14.57 8.19
CA PHE A 40 -17.17 15.67 7.31
C PHE A 40 -18.62 15.60 6.85
N HIS A 41 -19.28 14.45 7.03
CA HIS A 41 -20.62 14.15 6.52
C HIS A 41 -20.76 14.36 4.99
N ARG A 42 -19.63 14.45 4.27
CA ARG A 42 -19.55 14.71 2.82
C ARG A 42 -18.78 13.59 2.13
N LYS A 43 -19.52 12.68 1.50
CA LYS A 43 -18.95 11.52 0.78
C LYS A 43 -17.96 11.91 -0.31
N ALA A 44 -18.20 13.02 -1.03
CA ALA A 44 -17.32 13.48 -2.09
C ALA A 44 -15.92 13.87 -1.57
N THR A 45 -15.85 14.55 -0.42
CA THR A 45 -14.58 14.92 0.22
C THR A 45 -13.83 13.67 0.68
N ALA A 46 -14.54 12.69 1.25
CA ALA A 46 -13.94 11.42 1.66
C ALA A 46 -13.35 10.62 0.50
N ILE A 47 -14.05 10.55 -0.65
CA ILE A 47 -13.51 9.91 -1.86
C ILE A 47 -12.22 10.64 -2.30
N GLY A 48 -12.22 11.97 -2.30
CA GLY A 48 -11.06 12.76 -2.69
C GLY A 48 -9.83 12.52 -1.79
N VAL A 49 -10.03 12.50 -0.47
CA VAL A 49 -8.95 12.25 0.50
C VAL A 49 -8.38 10.85 0.35
N VAL A 50 -9.24 9.84 0.23
CA VAL A 50 -8.80 8.45 0.03
C VAL A 50 -8.09 8.29 -1.31
N ALA A 51 -8.59 8.89 -2.38
CA ALA A 51 -7.94 8.85 -3.69
C ALA A 51 -6.55 9.51 -3.66
N ALA A 52 -6.41 10.64 -2.96
CA ALA A 52 -5.16 11.38 -2.87
C ALA A 52 -4.10 10.67 -2.01
N GLY A 53 -4.48 10.12 -0.85
CA GLY A 53 -3.55 9.42 0.05
C GLY A 53 -3.35 7.96 -0.35
N GLU A 54 -4.43 7.18 -0.26
CA GLU A 54 -4.40 5.74 -0.50
C GLU A 54 -4.27 5.43 -2.00
N GLY A 55 -5.10 6.06 -2.84
CA GLY A 55 -5.06 5.83 -4.29
C GLY A 55 -3.68 6.09 -4.89
N LEU A 56 -3.01 7.17 -4.49
CA LEU A 56 -1.63 7.47 -4.90
C LEU A 56 -0.63 6.41 -4.40
N THR A 57 -0.74 5.99 -3.14
CA THR A 57 0.13 4.95 -2.57
C THR A 57 0.00 3.65 -3.35
N LEU A 58 -1.23 3.25 -3.72
CA LEU A 58 -1.48 2.07 -4.54
C LEU A 58 -0.85 2.20 -5.94
N ILE A 59 -1.01 3.35 -6.60
CA ILE A 59 -0.40 3.60 -7.91
C ILE A 59 1.13 3.47 -7.84
N LEU A 60 1.76 4.04 -6.81
CA LEU A 60 3.20 3.96 -6.62
C LEU A 60 3.67 2.53 -6.29
N ALA A 61 2.90 1.79 -5.49
CA ALA A 61 3.16 0.39 -5.18
C ALA A 61 3.13 -0.49 -6.44
N LEU A 62 2.10 -0.33 -7.28
CA LEU A 62 1.96 -1.05 -8.55
C LEU A 62 3.07 -0.66 -9.54
N THR A 63 3.45 0.61 -9.57
CA THR A 63 4.60 1.09 -10.37
C THR A 63 5.89 0.42 -9.92
N MET A 64 6.16 0.41 -8.60
CA MET A 64 7.33 -0.26 -8.03
C MET A 64 7.34 -1.76 -8.32
N LEU A 65 6.18 -2.43 -8.17
CA LEU A 65 6.00 -3.83 -8.48
C LEU A 65 6.34 -4.13 -9.95
N GLY A 66 5.76 -3.37 -10.88
CA GLY A 66 6.01 -3.53 -12.31
C GLY A 66 7.50 -3.38 -12.67
N LEU A 67 8.13 -2.30 -12.20
CA LEU A 67 9.56 -2.07 -12.41
C LEU A 67 10.41 -3.20 -11.84
N THR A 68 10.07 -3.68 -10.64
CA THR A 68 10.75 -4.79 -9.99
C THR A 68 10.63 -6.07 -10.81
N MET A 69 9.45 -6.38 -11.33
CA MET A 69 9.22 -7.56 -12.19
C MET A 69 9.96 -7.49 -13.52
N LEU A 70 10.23 -6.28 -14.03
CA LEU A 70 11.07 -6.03 -15.20
C LEU A 70 12.58 -6.07 -14.90
N GLY A 71 12.99 -6.31 -13.65
CA GLY A 71 14.39 -6.28 -13.23
C GLY A 71 14.98 -4.87 -13.19
N GLN A 72 14.15 -3.83 -13.18
CA GLN A 72 14.57 -2.44 -13.17
C GLN A 72 14.66 -1.88 -11.74
N PRO A 73 15.63 -0.99 -11.46
CA PRO A 73 15.67 -0.29 -10.18
C PRO A 73 14.47 0.65 -10.05
N SER A 74 13.88 0.68 -8.86
CA SER A 74 12.80 1.62 -8.55
C SER A 74 13.34 3.05 -8.42
N PRO A 75 12.83 4.04 -9.18
CA PRO A 75 13.23 5.44 -9.07
C PRO A 75 13.06 5.99 -7.65
N THR A 76 13.93 6.90 -7.26
CA THR A 76 13.93 7.51 -5.92
C THR A 76 12.60 8.18 -5.59
N TRP A 77 11.94 8.82 -6.57
CA TRP A 77 10.65 9.47 -6.34
C TRP A 77 9.50 8.48 -6.08
N VAL A 78 9.52 7.28 -6.70
CA VAL A 78 8.53 6.23 -6.42
C VAL A 78 8.68 5.74 -4.98
N ARG A 79 9.93 5.53 -4.55
CA ARG A 79 10.25 5.10 -3.19
C ARG A 79 9.91 6.18 -2.16
N GLY A 80 10.23 7.43 -2.44
CA GLY A 80 9.86 8.56 -1.59
C GLY A 80 8.34 8.71 -1.48
N GLY A 81 7.64 8.63 -2.61
CA GLY A 81 6.18 8.73 -2.65
C GLY A 81 5.46 7.62 -1.88
N LEU A 82 5.99 6.38 -1.91
CA LEU A 82 5.46 5.24 -1.13
C LEU A 82 5.44 5.50 0.39
N TRP A 83 6.29 6.39 0.88
CA TRP A 83 6.31 6.82 2.28
C TRP A 83 5.57 8.13 2.51
N LEU A 84 5.70 9.10 1.60
CA LEU A 84 5.09 10.42 1.75
C LEU A 84 3.56 10.40 1.63
N ALA A 85 3.01 9.59 0.72
CA ALA A 85 1.57 9.49 0.52
C ALA A 85 0.82 8.96 1.76
N PRO A 86 1.24 7.86 2.41
CA PRO A 86 0.61 7.41 3.64
C PRO A 86 0.89 8.35 4.82
N LEU A 87 2.06 9.02 4.88
CA LEU A 87 2.33 10.07 5.87
C LEU A 87 1.32 11.22 5.76
N ALA A 88 1.03 11.68 4.54
CA ALA A 88 0.02 12.72 4.32
C ALA A 88 -1.38 12.25 4.74
N ALA A 89 -1.71 10.97 4.50
CA ALA A 89 -2.96 10.38 4.98
C ALA A 89 -3.01 10.30 6.52
N CYS A 90 -1.92 9.92 7.20
CA CYS A 90 -1.81 9.93 8.66
C CYS A 90 -2.03 11.34 9.23
N LEU A 91 -1.39 12.36 8.64
CA LEU A 91 -1.55 13.76 9.05
C LEU A 91 -2.99 14.25 8.86
N THR A 92 -3.63 13.85 7.77
CA THR A 92 -5.04 14.13 7.53
C THR A 92 -5.90 13.47 8.61
N GLY A 93 -5.70 12.18 8.89
CA GLY A 93 -6.40 11.48 9.97
C GLY A 93 -6.22 12.12 11.35
N LEU A 94 -5.00 12.55 11.68
CA LEU A 94 -4.69 13.27 12.92
C LEU A 94 -5.45 14.60 13.01
N SER A 95 -5.55 15.34 11.90
CA SER A 95 -6.26 16.63 11.86
C SER A 95 -7.78 16.51 11.99
N LEU A 96 -8.32 15.31 11.79
CA LEU A 96 -9.76 15.02 11.84
C LEU A 96 -10.21 14.45 13.18
N ALA A 97 -9.28 14.03 14.02
CA ALA A 97 -9.62 13.40 15.28
C ALA A 97 -10.07 14.42 16.33
N SER A 98 -11.19 14.13 16.98
CA SER A 98 -11.74 14.95 18.06
C SER A 98 -11.17 14.55 19.44
N SER A 99 -10.59 13.36 19.53
CA SER A 99 -9.97 12.83 20.76
C SER A 99 -8.60 12.20 20.49
N VAL A 100 -7.79 12.06 21.55
CA VAL A 100 -6.47 11.40 21.46
C VAL A 100 -6.61 9.94 20.99
N THR A 101 -7.69 9.26 21.38
CA THR A 101 -7.96 7.88 20.96
C THR A 101 -8.29 7.80 19.47
N GLU A 102 -9.14 8.68 18.96
CA GLU A 102 -9.39 8.77 17.51
C GLU A 102 -8.14 9.16 16.73
N ALA A 103 -7.33 10.06 17.26
CA ALA A 103 -6.10 10.51 16.62
C ALA A 103 -5.13 9.35 16.42
N ALA A 104 -5.00 8.48 17.43
CA ALA A 104 -4.22 7.25 17.33
C ALA A 104 -4.79 6.29 16.27
N VAL A 105 -6.10 6.04 16.26
CA VAL A 105 -6.73 5.10 15.33
C VAL A 105 -6.67 5.63 13.88
N TYR A 106 -7.09 6.87 13.65
CA TYR A 106 -7.10 7.49 12.32
C TYR A 106 -5.68 7.65 11.77
N GLY A 107 -4.71 8.00 12.62
CA GLY A 107 -3.31 8.10 12.23
C GLY A 107 -2.66 6.75 11.89
N MET A 108 -3.11 5.63 12.47
CA MET A 108 -2.55 4.31 12.16
C MET A 108 -3.20 3.62 10.96
N THR A 109 -4.43 3.99 10.61
CA THR A 109 -5.21 3.31 9.55
C THR A 109 -4.47 3.23 8.19
N PRO A 110 -3.77 4.28 7.71
CA PRO A 110 -3.04 4.24 6.44
C PRO A 110 -1.80 3.33 6.44
N LEU A 111 -1.26 2.97 7.62
CA LEU A 111 -0.02 2.20 7.73
C LEU A 111 -0.16 0.77 7.17
N ALA A 112 -1.37 0.21 7.23
CA ALA A 112 -1.67 -1.09 6.67
C ALA A 112 -1.33 -1.16 5.18
N MET A 113 -1.55 -0.06 4.44
CA MET A 113 -1.32 -0.05 3.01
C MET A 113 0.14 0.18 2.63
N SER A 114 0.88 0.97 3.42
CA SER A 114 2.34 1.06 3.30
C SER A 114 2.99 -0.30 3.50
N GLY A 115 2.56 -1.05 4.52
CA GLY A 115 3.03 -2.40 4.79
C GLY A 115 2.73 -3.37 3.64
N ALA A 116 1.51 -3.30 3.09
CA ALA A 116 1.12 -4.11 1.93
C ALA A 116 1.96 -3.78 0.68
N ALA A 117 2.19 -2.50 0.41
CA ALA A 117 2.96 -2.03 -0.74
C ALA A 117 4.44 -2.44 -0.68
N GLU A 118 5.10 -2.19 0.45
CA GLU A 118 6.49 -2.59 0.67
C GLU A 118 6.64 -4.12 0.70
N GLY A 119 5.67 -4.82 1.31
CA GLY A 119 5.61 -6.29 1.33
C GLY A 119 5.52 -6.89 -0.07
N LEU A 120 4.62 -6.38 -0.92
CA LEU A 120 4.49 -6.80 -2.32
C LEU A 120 5.78 -6.53 -3.11
N GLY A 121 6.36 -5.34 -2.94
CA GLY A 121 7.62 -4.96 -3.56
C GLY A 121 8.77 -5.90 -3.19
N LEU A 122 8.89 -6.23 -1.91
CA LEU A 122 9.89 -7.17 -1.41
C LEU A 122 9.69 -8.56 -2.03
N ILE A 123 8.46 -9.09 -2.00
CA ILE A 123 8.13 -10.39 -2.58
C ILE A 123 8.51 -10.42 -4.07
N ALA A 124 8.11 -9.41 -4.83
CA ALA A 124 8.41 -9.32 -6.25
C ALA A 124 9.92 -9.31 -6.52
N ARG A 125 10.68 -8.56 -5.72
CA ARG A 125 12.14 -8.48 -5.85
C ARG A 125 12.80 -9.81 -5.58
N ARG A 126 12.33 -10.54 -4.56
CA ARG A 126 12.82 -11.88 -4.25
C ARG A 126 12.47 -12.89 -5.34
N ILE A 127 11.30 -12.78 -5.96
CA ILE A 127 10.92 -13.62 -7.10
C ILE A 127 11.86 -13.35 -8.28
N VAL A 128 12.12 -12.09 -8.63
CA VAL A 128 13.01 -11.76 -9.75
C VAL A 128 14.41 -12.29 -9.49
N ILE A 129 15.03 -11.93 -8.37
CA ILE A 129 16.38 -12.42 -7.99
C ILE A 129 16.45 -13.95 -8.00
N TYR A 130 15.44 -14.63 -7.45
CA TYR A 130 15.43 -16.09 -7.44
C TYR A 130 15.36 -16.68 -8.85
N ARG A 131 14.57 -16.08 -9.76
CA ARG A 131 14.39 -16.59 -11.12
C ARG A 131 15.54 -16.24 -12.05
N THR A 132 16.18 -15.08 -11.88
CA THR A 132 17.21 -14.59 -12.82
C THR A 132 18.64 -14.90 -12.38
N GLY A 133 18.85 -15.21 -11.09
CA GLY A 133 20.17 -15.12 -10.48
C GLY A 133 20.57 -13.67 -10.24
#